data_AF-A0A7W1D389-F1
#
_entry.id   AF-A0A7W1D389-F1
#
_cell.length_a   1.000
_cell.length_b   1.000
_cell.length_c   1.000
_cell.angle_alpha   90.00
_cell.angle_beta   90.00
_cell.angle_gamma   90.00
#
_symmetry.space_group_name_H-M   'P 1'
#
loop_
_entity.id
_entity.type
_entity.pdbx_description
1 polymer ?
#
loop_
_entity_poly.entity_id
_entity_poly.type
_entity_poly.pdbx_seq_one_letter_code
_entity_poly.pdbx_strand_id
1 'polypeptide(L)'
;MQAVHAAGGMLLLGVTGAFVLAALALTTLGGARPWLEWARKILTGLLLLQVALGALLYATGDRPAEGIHVLYGALVVGALPLANAFSSEAPAKARAGVLAVAAVVTLGLLWRLISTGGG
;
A
#
# COMPACT_ATOMS: atom_id res chain seq x y z
N MET A 1 3.49 -5.02 20.95
CA MET A 1 3.03 -4.20 19.81
C MET A 1 3.89 -4.42 18.56
N GLN A 2 5.22 -4.56 18.69
CA GLN A 2 6.13 -4.86 17.57
C GLN A 2 5.72 -6.10 16.75
N ALA A 3 5.46 -7.25 17.39
CA ALA A 3 5.03 -8.46 16.69
C ALA A 3 3.72 -8.28 15.89
N VAL A 4 2.78 -7.48 16.40
CA VAL A 4 1.52 -7.15 15.71
C VAL A 4 1.79 -6.26 14.49
N HIS A 5 2.69 -5.29 14.62
CA HIS A 5 3.10 -4.43 13.51
C HIS A 5 3.82 -5.23 12.41
N ALA A 6 4.75 -6.12 12.79
CA ALA A 6 5.46 -6.99 11.86
C ALA A 6 4.51 -7.96 11.12
N ALA A 7 3.64 -8.66 11.85
CA ALA A 7 2.65 -9.57 11.25
C ALA A 7 1.67 -8.81 10.35
N GLY A 8 1.24 -7.61 10.79
CA GLY A 8 0.40 -6.72 9.99
C GLY A 8 1.06 -6.28 8.68
N GLY A 9 2.36 -5.95 8.72
CA GLY A 9 3.15 -5.64 7.52
C GLY A 9 3.17 -6.80 6.52
N MET A 10 3.42 -8.03 6.98
CA MET A 10 3.40 -9.23 6.13
C MET A 10 2.02 -9.50 5.52
N LEU A 11 0.95 -9.36 6.32
CA LEU A 11 -0.42 -9.48 5.83
C LEU A 11 -0.71 -8.46 4.74
N LEU A 12 -0.32 -7.19 4.93
CA LEU A 12 -0.51 -6.15 3.92
C LEU A 12 0.32 -6.36 2.67
N LEU A 13 1.50 -6.98 2.76
CA LEU A 13 2.26 -7.39 1.59
C LEU A 13 1.45 -8.38 0.75
N GLY A 14 0.86 -9.40 1.37
CA GLY A 14 0.01 -10.39 0.70
C GLY A 14 -1.27 -9.77 0.11
N VAL A 15 -1.99 -8.96 0.89
CA VAL A 15 -3.21 -8.27 0.43
C VAL A 15 -2.91 -7.31 -0.72
N THR A 16 -1.80 -6.58 -0.67
CA THR A 16 -1.37 -5.70 -1.76
C THR A 16 -0.99 -6.50 -2.99
N GLY A 17 -0.34 -7.66 -2.83
CA GLY A 17 -0.07 -8.58 -3.93
C GLY A 17 -1.35 -9.06 -4.63
N ALA A 18 -2.36 -9.44 -3.85
CA ALA A 18 -3.68 -9.79 -4.40
C ALA A 18 -4.34 -8.61 -5.13
N PHE A 19 -4.23 -7.39 -4.58
CA PHE A 19 -4.74 -6.18 -5.21
C PHE A 19 -4.02 -5.86 -6.54
N VAL A 20 -2.69 -6.06 -6.62
CA VAL A 20 -1.90 -5.94 -7.85
C VAL A 20 -2.45 -6.87 -8.93
N LEU A 21 -2.60 -8.16 -8.61
CA LEU A 21 -3.08 -9.16 -9.56
C LEU A 21 -4.49 -8.85 -10.05
N ALA A 22 -5.38 -8.44 -9.14
CA ALA A 22 -6.73 -7.98 -9.45
C ALA A 22 -6.73 -6.77 -10.40
N ALA A 23 -5.95 -5.74 -10.09
CA ALA A 23 -5.88 -4.52 -10.90
C ALA A 23 -5.33 -4.83 -12.30
N LEU A 24 -4.25 -5.63 -12.39
CA LEU A 24 -3.67 -6.10 -13.65
C LEU A 24 -4.68 -6.90 -14.48
N ALA A 25 -5.39 -7.85 -13.88
CA ALA A 25 -6.43 -8.60 -14.59
C ALA A 25 -7.53 -7.68 -15.14
N LEU A 26 -7.93 -6.65 -14.38
CA LEU A 26 -8.93 -5.69 -14.86
C LEU A 26 -8.40 -4.79 -15.99
N THR A 27 -7.08 -4.58 -16.13
CA THR A 27 -6.53 -3.89 -17.32
C THR A 27 -6.77 -4.67 -18.61
N THR A 28 -6.77 -6.01 -18.55
CA THR A 28 -6.95 -6.88 -19.70
C THR A 28 -8.42 -7.24 -19.95
N LEU A 29 -9.22 -7.34 -18.88
CA LEU A 29 -10.63 -7.79 -18.91
C LEU A 29 -11.68 -6.69 -19.09
N GLY A 30 -11.29 -5.48 -19.52
CA GLY A 30 -12.23 -4.41 -19.87
C GLY A 30 -12.34 -3.24 -18.90
N GLY A 31 -11.44 -3.13 -17.91
CA GLY A 31 -11.25 -1.95 -17.08
C GLY A 31 -11.73 -2.04 -15.64
N ALA A 32 -11.51 -0.95 -14.89
CA ALA A 32 -11.79 -0.85 -13.46
C ALA A 32 -13.28 -1.11 -13.15
N ARG A 33 -13.51 -1.83 -12.04
CA ARG A 33 -14.84 -2.16 -11.53
C ARG A 33 -15.12 -1.39 -10.23
N PRO A 34 -16.39 -1.13 -9.85
CA PRO A 34 -16.72 -0.39 -8.63
C PRO A 34 -16.12 -1.00 -7.35
N TRP A 35 -16.01 -2.33 -7.27
CA TRP A 35 -15.41 -3.00 -6.12
C TRP A 35 -13.91 -2.71 -5.99
N LEU A 36 -13.20 -2.44 -7.10
CA LEU A 36 -11.76 -2.11 -7.07
C LEU A 36 -11.53 -0.79 -6.32
N GLU A 37 -12.46 0.15 -6.42
CA GLU A 37 -12.41 1.41 -5.67
C GLU A 37 -12.58 1.20 -4.17
N TRP A 38 -13.52 0.33 -3.79
CA TRP A 38 -13.69 -0.05 -2.39
C TRP A 38 -12.46 -0.77 -1.85
N ALA A 39 -11.93 -1.74 -2.61
CA ALA A 39 -10.71 -2.44 -2.25
C ALA A 39 -9.52 -1.47 -2.09
N ARG A 40 -9.35 -0.51 -3.00
CA ARG A 40 -8.33 0.54 -2.91
C ARG A 40 -8.48 1.38 -1.65
N LYS A 41 -9.69 1.84 -1.33
CA LYS A 41 -9.98 2.64 -0.13
C LYS A 41 -9.68 1.86 1.15
N ILE A 42 -10.13 0.61 1.23
CA ILE A 42 -9.86 -0.28 2.36
C ILE A 42 -8.36 -0.49 2.53
N LEU A 43 -7.65 -0.84 1.45
CA LEU A 43 -6.20 -1.03 1.46
C LEU A 43 -5.47 0.23 1.92
N THR A 44 -5.86 1.41 1.41
CA THR A 44 -5.31 2.70 1.84
C THR A 44 -5.51 2.92 3.35
N GLY A 45 -6.71 2.65 3.86
CA GLY A 45 -7.01 2.78 5.29
C GLY A 45 -6.17 1.83 6.16
N LEU A 46 -5.97 0.60 5.71
CA LEU A 46 -5.12 -0.36 6.41
C LEU A 46 -3.64 0.04 6.42
N LEU A 47 -3.14 0.59 5.30
CA LEU A 47 -1.78 1.14 5.22
C LEU A 47 -1.60 2.32 6.18
N LEU A 48 -2.58 3.23 6.21
CA LEU A 48 -2.58 4.36 7.14
C LEU A 48 -2.57 3.90 8.60
N LEU A 49 -3.38 2.89 8.93
CA LEU A 49 -3.40 2.30 10.27
C LEU A 49 -2.03 1.69 10.64
N GLN A 50 -1.38 0.99 9.72
CA GLN A 50 -0.04 0.45 9.97
C GLN A 50 1.01 1.54 10.19
N VAL A 51 0.95 2.63 9.42
CA VAL A 51 1.85 3.77 9.65
C VAL A 51 1.58 4.44 10.98
N ALA A 52 0.31 4.56 11.41
CA ALA A 52 -0.03 5.08 12.73
C ALA A 52 0.51 4.19 13.86
N LEU A 53 0.41 2.85 13.71
CA LEU A 53 0.99 1.90 14.67
C LEU A 53 2.53 2.01 14.71
N GLY A 54 3.19 2.13 13.55
CA GLY A 54 4.63 2.36 13.47
C GLY A 54 5.06 3.68 14.11
N ALA A 55 4.28 4.74 13.93
CA ALA A 55 4.51 6.03 14.57
C ALA A 55 4.35 5.96 16.11
N LEU A 56 3.39 5.17 16.59
CA LEU A 56 3.23 4.91 18.03
C LEU A 56 4.44 4.18 18.61
N LEU A 57 4.92 3.11 17.94
CA LEU A 57 6.14 2.40 18.33
C LEU A 57 7.35 3.34 18.37
N TYR A 58 7.50 4.17 17.33
CA TYR A 58 8.55 5.18 17.26
C TYR A 58 8.49 6.16 18.44
N ALA A 59 7.29 6.58 18.85
CA ALA A 59 7.10 7.47 19.99
C ALA A 59 7.43 6.80 21.34
N THR A 60 7.20 5.48 21.47
CA THR A 60 7.52 4.69 22.67
C THR A 60 8.98 4.24 22.72
N GLY A 61 9.80 4.63 21.75
CA GLY A 61 11.23 4.33 21.71
C GLY A 61 11.61 3.09 20.91
N ASP A 62 10.63 2.34 20.38
CA ASP A 62 10.87 1.23 19.47
C ASP A 62 11.18 1.81 18.08
N ARG A 63 12.47 1.95 17.78
CA ARG A 63 12.95 2.53 16.52
C ARG A 63 13.15 1.44 15.47
N PRO A 64 12.90 1.76 14.18
CA PRO A 64 13.24 0.84 13.10
C PRO A 64 14.75 0.68 12.98
N ALA A 65 15.20 -0.44 12.40
CA ALA A 65 16.61 -0.71 12.14
C ALA A 65 17.28 0.35 11.26
N GLU A 66 16.56 0.88 10.26
CA GLU A 66 17.05 1.94 9.38
C GLU A 66 16.13 3.17 9.40
N GLY A 67 16.71 4.37 9.49
CA GLY A 67 15.95 5.63 9.51
C GLY A 67 15.10 5.88 8.25
N ILE A 68 15.50 5.30 7.10
CA ILE A 68 14.75 5.39 5.83
C ILE A 68 13.37 4.72 5.91
N HIS A 69 13.14 3.84 6.88
CA HIS A 69 11.84 3.19 7.12
C HIS A 69 10.70 4.21 7.27
N VAL A 70 10.97 5.33 7.96
CA VAL A 70 9.98 6.41 8.17
C VAL A 70 9.58 7.06 6.84
N LEU A 71 10.53 7.27 5.93
CA LEU A 71 10.26 7.81 4.60
C LEU A 71 9.38 6.85 3.78
N TYR A 72 9.69 5.55 3.78
CA TYR A 72 8.86 4.57 3.10
C TYR A 72 7.44 4.51 3.67
N GLY A 73 7.27 4.72 4.98
CA GLY A 73 5.97 4.81 5.64
C GLY A 73 5.13 5.96 5.10
N ALA A 74 5.73 7.14 4.92
CA ALA A 74 5.04 8.27 4.30
C ALA A 74 4.67 7.98 2.83
N LEU A 75 5.60 7.42 2.06
CA LEU A 75 5.39 7.14 0.63
C LEU A 75 4.29 6.08 0.38
N VAL A 76 4.22 5.03 1.19
CA VAL A 76 3.28 3.91 0.97
C VAL A 76 1.82 4.36 1.14
N VAL A 77 1.56 5.29 2.07
CA VAL A 77 0.21 5.84 2.28
C VAL A 77 -0.21 6.77 1.15
N GLY A 78 0.73 7.48 0.54
CA GLY A 78 0.46 8.44 -0.54
C GLY A 78 0.28 7.80 -1.92
N ALA A 79 0.91 6.66 -2.19
CA ALA A 79 0.98 6.08 -3.53
C ALA A 79 -0.39 5.83 -4.18
N LEU A 80 -1.29 5.10 -3.50
CA LEU A 80 -2.62 4.77 -4.05
C LEU A 80 -3.57 5.99 -4.12
N PRO A 81 -3.67 6.87 -3.11
CA PRO A 81 -4.47 8.09 -3.20
C PRO A 81 -4.04 9.02 -4.34
N LEU A 82 -2.73 9.23 -4.51
CA LEU A 82 -2.20 10.08 -5.57
C LEU A 82 -2.52 9.50 -6.95
N ALA A 83 -2.27 8.20 -7.15
CA ALA A 83 -2.61 7.52 -8.39
C ALA A 83 -4.11 7.65 -8.72
N ASN A 84 -4.97 7.46 -7.73
CA ASN A 84 -6.41 7.64 -7.87
C ASN A 84 -6.80 9.07 -8.28
N ALA A 85 -6.16 10.08 -7.70
CA ALA A 85 -6.41 11.48 -8.00
C ALA A 85 -6.03 11.83 -9.45
N PHE A 86 -4.91 11.28 -9.94
CA PHE A 86 -4.48 11.48 -11.34
C PHE A 86 -5.29 10.68 -12.36
N SER A 87 -5.97 9.61 -11.94
CA SER A 87 -6.74 8.75 -12.84
C SER A 87 -8.27 8.85 -12.66
N SER A 88 -8.78 9.81 -11.87
CA SER A 88 -10.21 9.96 -11.53
C SER A 88 -11.09 10.09 -12.77
N GLU A 89 -10.62 10.83 -13.77
CA GLU A 89 -11.34 11.13 -15.01
C GLU A 89 -10.93 10.22 -16.18
N ALA A 90 -9.98 9.30 -15.94
CA ALA A 90 -9.49 8.42 -16.98
C ALA A 90 -10.53 7.34 -17.35
N PRO A 91 -10.57 6.88 -18.61
CA PRO A 91 -11.37 5.73 -19.02
C PRO A 91 -11.07 4.49 -18.16
N ALA A 92 -12.06 3.63 -17.92
CA ALA A 92 -11.98 2.52 -16.97
C ALA A 92 -10.73 1.62 -17.17
N LYS A 93 -10.32 1.35 -18.42
CA LYS A 93 -9.13 0.57 -18.73
C LYS A 93 -7.83 1.28 -18.33
N ALA A 94 -7.69 2.55 -18.69
CA ALA A 94 -6.54 3.37 -18.32
C ALA A 94 -6.44 3.53 -16.80
N ARG A 95 -7.58 3.76 -16.14
CA ARG A 95 -7.68 3.83 -14.68
C ARG A 95 -7.21 2.54 -14.00
N ALA A 96 -7.65 1.37 -14.47
CA ALA A 96 -7.16 0.10 -13.94
C ALA A 96 -5.63 -0.04 -14.11
N GLY A 97 -5.09 0.42 -15.25
CA GLY A 97 -3.64 0.43 -15.51
C GLY A 97 -2.87 1.29 -14.52
N VAL A 98 -3.33 2.52 -14.29
CA VAL A 98 -2.70 3.44 -13.32
C VAL A 98 -2.74 2.84 -11.92
N LEU A 99 -3.89 2.30 -11.49
CA LEU A 99 -4.01 1.65 -10.18
C LEU A 99 -3.13 0.41 -10.05
N ALA A 100 -2.96 -0.37 -11.13
CA ALA A 100 -2.06 -1.53 -11.13
C ALA A 100 -0.60 -1.12 -10.95
N VAL A 101 -0.13 -0.11 -11.69
CA VAL A 101 1.23 0.43 -11.54
C VAL A 101 1.45 0.96 -10.13
N ALA A 102 0.51 1.75 -9.60
CA ALA A 102 0.59 2.28 -8.25
C ALA A 102 0.60 1.16 -7.18
N ALA A 103 -0.16 0.08 -7.40
CA ALA A 103 -0.16 -1.07 -6.52
C ALA A 103 1.18 -1.82 -6.54
N VAL A 104 1.84 -1.94 -7.70
CA VAL A 104 3.18 -2.54 -7.81
C VAL A 104 4.20 -1.69 -7.06
N VAL A 105 4.15 -0.37 -7.20
CA VAL A 105 5.01 0.55 -6.44
C VAL A 105 4.75 0.40 -4.94
N THR A 106 3.48 0.34 -4.52
CA THR A 106 3.08 0.14 -3.12
C THR A 106 3.60 -1.20 -2.57
N LEU A 107 3.53 -2.27 -3.37
CA LEU A 107 4.08 -3.59 -3.00
C LEU A 107 5.60 -3.54 -2.79
N GLY A 108 6.32 -2.84 -3.66
CA GLY A 108 7.76 -2.62 -3.51
C GLY A 108 8.10 -1.81 -2.25
N LEU A 109 7.33 -0.76 -1.96
CA LEU A 109 7.48 0.03 -0.73
C LEU A 109 7.20 -0.81 0.53
N LEU A 110 6.19 -1.68 0.52
CA LEU A 110 5.90 -2.59 1.62
C LEU A 110 7.02 -3.59 1.86
N TRP A 111 7.59 -4.16 0.79
CA TRP A 111 8.78 -5.00 0.94
C TRP A 111 9.92 -4.19 1.58
N ARG A 112 10.20 -2.99 1.08
CA ARG A 112 11.24 -2.14 1.67
C ARG A 112 10.98 -1.83 3.14
N LEU A 113 9.74 -1.55 3.53
CA LEU A 113 9.34 -1.37 4.93
C LEU A 113 9.65 -2.60 5.79
N ILE A 114 9.29 -3.80 5.34
CA ILE A 114 9.61 -5.05 6.04
C ILE A 114 11.12 -5.24 6.18
N SER A 115 11.89 -4.97 5.11
CA SER A 115 13.35 -5.15 5.13
C SER A 115 14.11 -4.15 6.02
N THR A 116 13.51 -2.98 6.29
CA THR A 116 14.17 -1.86 7.01
C THR A 116 13.64 -1.64 8.43
N GLY A 117 12.53 -2.29 8.79
CA GLY A 117 11.90 -2.14 10.10
C GLY A 117 12.67 -2.77 11.25
N GLY A 118 13.45 -3.84 10.97
CA GLY A 118 13.97 -4.71 12.02
C GLY A 118 12.88 -5.69 12.49
N GLY A 119 13.25 -6.96 12.64
CA GLY A 119 12.32 -8.06 12.97
C GLY A 119 11.54 -7.84 14.25
#